data_AF-A0A932CPM0-F1
#
_entry.id   AF-A0A932CPM0-F1
#
_cell.length_a   1.000
_cell.length_b   1.000
_cell.length_c   1.000
_cell.angle_alpha   90.00
_cell.angle_beta   90.00
_cell.angle_gamma   90.00
#
_symmetry.space_group_name_H-M   'P 1'
#
loop_
_entity.id
_entity.type
_entity.pdbx_description
1 polymer ?
#
loop_
_entity_poly.entity_id
_entity_poly.type
_entity_poly.pdbx_seq_one_letter_code
_entity_poly.pdbx_strand_id
1 'polypeptide(L)'
;TNQEIAWSSHWNDIMVFGMVFFCVFVSYFSLVASLLIVTPLFLANLVCLSYMVFSDIGMNINTLPVASIGVGVGVDYAVYIVDRMKNEYFAAGKNMDLAITKAITTTGMAVTFTATCLVGGIIFWYPLSPIRFQCEMAILLALLMAMNAFMAVTLVPALFSIIKPKFALAMQSIPRGRRMIGSGAAALFFMGAVTLYGLWTGHRNIDADFFRLVTGLIVVLLIFGMGVQNVEA
;
A
#
# COMPACT_ATOMS: atom_id res chain seq x y z
N THR A 1 17.71 -3.86 24.13
CA THR A 1 19.00 -3.45 23.53
C THR A 1 18.77 -3.12 22.08
N ASN A 2 19.45 -2.15 21.46
CA ASN A 2 19.18 -1.70 20.07
C ASN A 2 19.10 -2.84 19.02
N GLN A 3 19.74 -3.98 19.27
CA GLN A 3 19.63 -5.19 18.45
C GLN A 3 18.24 -5.85 18.45
N GLU A 4 17.51 -5.81 19.56
CA GLU A 4 16.14 -6.33 19.67
C GLU A 4 15.18 -5.54 18.77
N ILE A 5 15.33 -4.21 18.74
CA ILE A 5 14.49 -3.32 17.92
C ILE A 5 14.78 -3.53 16.43
N ALA A 6 16.06 -3.66 16.05
CA ALA A 6 16.45 -3.93 14.68
C ALA A 6 15.89 -5.27 14.18
N TRP A 7 15.93 -6.32 15.03
CA TRP A 7 15.35 -7.62 14.71
C TRP A 7 13.84 -7.51 14.49
N SER A 8 13.12 -6.85 15.40
CA SER A 8 11.67 -6.65 15.26
C SER A 8 11.30 -5.82 14.03
N SER A 9 12.08 -4.80 13.68
CA SER A 9 11.82 -3.96 12.49
C SER A 9 11.93 -4.75 11.20
N HIS A 10 12.94 -5.60 11.07
CA HIS A 10 13.11 -6.43 9.87
C HIS A 10 11.96 -7.43 9.70
N TRP A 11 11.51 -8.04 10.80
CA TRP A 11 10.33 -8.92 10.77
C TRP A 11 9.06 -8.18 10.39
N ASN A 12 8.87 -6.96 10.92
CA ASN A 12 7.73 -6.12 10.55
C ASN A 12 7.71 -5.84 9.04
N ASP A 13 8.81 -5.37 8.47
CA ASP A 13 8.89 -5.07 7.05
C ASP A 13 8.61 -6.32 6.19
N ILE A 14 9.19 -7.48 6.53
CA ILE A 14 8.92 -8.73 5.81
C ILE A 14 7.43 -9.10 5.87
N MET A 15 6.81 -9.01 7.04
CA MET A 15 5.39 -9.32 7.20
C MET A 15 4.50 -8.37 6.41
N VAL A 16 4.78 -7.06 6.48
CA VAL A 16 4.01 -6.04 5.76
C VAL A 16 4.15 -6.20 4.25
N PHE A 17 5.36 -6.35 3.72
CA PHE A 17 5.57 -6.58 2.28
C PHE A 17 4.99 -7.93 1.82
N GLY A 18 5.12 -8.98 2.63
CA GLY A 18 4.50 -10.28 2.36
C GLY A 18 2.97 -10.21 2.32
N MET A 19 2.37 -9.49 3.27
CA MET A 19 0.93 -9.21 3.34
C MET A 19 0.46 -8.45 2.09
N VAL A 20 1.16 -7.38 1.72
CA VAL A 20 0.84 -6.58 0.53
C VAL A 20 0.96 -7.42 -0.74
N PHE A 21 2.04 -8.18 -0.88
CA PHE A 21 2.22 -9.08 -2.01
C PHE A 21 1.06 -10.08 -2.11
N PHE A 22 0.67 -10.68 -0.99
CA PHE A 22 -0.44 -11.63 -0.94
C PHE A 22 -1.79 -10.98 -1.27
N CYS A 23 -2.10 -9.80 -0.70
CA CYS A 23 -3.35 -9.08 -0.99
C CYS A 23 -3.46 -8.68 -2.46
N VAL A 24 -2.36 -8.19 -3.05
CA VAL A 24 -2.30 -7.86 -4.48
C VAL A 24 -2.39 -9.13 -5.32
N PHE A 25 -1.77 -10.23 -4.88
CA PHE A 25 -1.88 -11.53 -5.53
C PHE A 25 -3.31 -12.08 -5.49
N VAL A 26 -4.06 -11.92 -4.41
CA VAL A 26 -5.48 -12.32 -4.35
C VAL A 26 -6.35 -11.40 -5.22
N SER A 27 -6.02 -10.12 -5.30
CA SER A 27 -6.79 -9.14 -6.08
C SER A 27 -6.62 -9.36 -7.59
N TYR A 28 -5.42 -9.73 -8.03
CA TYR A 28 -5.09 -9.90 -9.44
C TYR A 28 -4.83 -11.37 -9.84
N PHE A 29 -4.70 -12.33 -8.94
CA PHE A 29 -4.33 -13.73 -9.28
C PHE A 29 -3.11 -13.84 -10.22
N SER A 30 -2.17 -12.90 -10.12
CA SER A 30 -0.98 -12.85 -10.97
C SER A 30 0.26 -12.50 -10.18
N LEU A 31 1.22 -13.41 -10.20
CA LEU A 31 2.52 -13.23 -9.54
C LEU A 31 3.27 -12.04 -10.15
N VAL A 32 3.24 -11.90 -11.48
CA VAL A 32 3.93 -10.81 -12.17
C VAL A 32 3.34 -9.46 -11.77
N ALA A 33 2.01 -9.31 -11.80
CA ALA A 33 1.37 -8.04 -11.41
C ALA A 33 1.68 -7.67 -9.95
N SER A 34 1.70 -8.66 -9.06
CA SER A 34 2.00 -8.45 -7.64
C SER A 34 3.44 -7.99 -7.42
N LEU A 35 4.41 -8.59 -8.12
CA LEU A 35 5.81 -8.14 -8.08
C LEU A 35 5.97 -6.71 -8.62
N LEU A 36 5.29 -6.36 -9.72
CA LEU A 36 5.37 -5.02 -10.32
C LEU A 36 4.81 -3.93 -9.42
N ILE A 37 3.77 -4.24 -8.64
CA ILE A 37 3.20 -3.29 -7.67
C ILE A 37 4.08 -3.20 -6.42
N VAL A 38 4.62 -4.30 -5.92
CA VAL A 38 5.46 -4.29 -4.70
C VAL A 38 6.82 -3.61 -4.93
N THR A 39 7.37 -3.70 -6.14
CA THR A 39 8.68 -3.11 -6.48
C THR A 39 8.80 -1.60 -6.18
N PRO A 40 7.89 -0.72 -6.66
CA PRO A 40 7.94 0.71 -6.33
C PRO A 40 7.80 1.01 -4.85
N LEU A 41 6.96 0.24 -4.13
CA LEU A 41 6.79 0.40 -2.68
C LEU A 41 8.09 0.06 -1.93
N PHE A 42 8.77 -1.01 -2.35
CA PHE A 42 10.05 -1.39 -1.76
C PHE A 42 11.11 -0.30 -1.98
N LEU A 43 11.18 0.28 -3.17
CA LEU A 43 12.10 1.37 -3.48
C LEU A 43 11.78 2.64 -2.67
N ALA A 44 10.51 3.01 -2.52
CA ALA A 44 10.11 4.14 -1.69
C ALA A 44 10.50 3.94 -0.21
N ASN A 45 10.35 2.71 0.30
CA ASN A 45 10.78 2.36 1.64
C ASN A 45 12.31 2.45 1.80
N LEU A 46 13.09 2.00 0.81
CA LEU A 46 14.55 2.16 0.82
C LEU A 46 14.97 3.63 0.88
N VAL A 47 14.26 4.52 0.19
CA VAL A 47 14.54 5.96 0.26
C VAL A 47 14.25 6.50 1.66
N CYS A 48 13.15 6.07 2.29
CA CYS A 48 12.83 6.45 3.67
C CYS A 48 13.90 5.97 4.66
N LEU A 49 14.34 4.71 4.55
CA LEU A 49 15.45 4.16 5.35
C LEU A 49 16.76 4.92 5.11
N SER A 50 17.04 5.29 3.86
CA SER A 50 18.22 6.11 3.52
C SER A 50 18.16 7.50 4.17
N TYR A 51 16.97 8.10 4.21
CA TYR A 51 16.76 9.38 4.89
C TYR A 51 16.95 9.28 6.40
N MET A 52 16.48 8.19 7.03
CA MET A 52 16.73 7.95 8.47
C MET A 52 18.22 7.91 8.81
N VAL A 53 19.02 7.24 7.97
CA VAL A 53 20.48 7.19 8.14
C VAL A 53 21.10 8.58 7.94
N PHE A 54 20.63 9.35 6.96
CA PHE A 54 21.15 10.69 6.69
C PHE A 54 20.82 11.71 7.79
N SER A 55 19.65 11.58 8.43
CA SER A 55 19.19 12.49 9.49
C SER A 55 19.58 12.03 10.91
N ASP A 56 20.43 10.99 11.05
CA ASP A 56 20.83 10.39 12.32
C ASP A 56 19.63 9.96 13.22
N ILE A 57 18.50 9.61 12.60
CA ILE A 57 17.30 9.16 13.32
C ILE A 57 17.43 7.67 13.60
N GLY A 58 17.59 7.31 14.88
CA GLY A 58 17.66 5.92 15.32
C GLY A 58 16.34 5.16 15.09
N MET A 59 16.43 3.89 14.70
CA MET A 59 15.27 2.99 14.66
C MET A 59 14.71 2.79 16.07
N ASN A 60 13.42 3.10 16.23
CA ASN A 60 12.74 3.08 17.51
C ASN A 60 11.37 2.38 17.37
N ILE A 61 10.75 2.02 18.48
CA ILE A 61 9.44 1.32 18.47
C ILE A 61 8.36 2.13 17.71
N ASN A 62 8.49 3.46 17.69
CA ASN A 62 7.55 4.34 17.02
C ASN A 62 7.80 4.49 15.51
N THR A 63 8.96 4.06 14.97
CA THR A 63 9.19 4.05 13.50
C THR A 63 8.48 2.87 12.83
N LEU A 64 8.23 1.79 13.59
CA LEU A 64 7.51 0.59 13.14
C LEU A 64 6.09 0.90 12.60
N PRO A 65 5.21 1.61 13.33
CA PRO A 65 3.89 1.97 12.82
C PRO A 65 3.97 2.94 11.64
N VAL A 66 4.95 3.84 11.59
CA VAL A 66 5.13 4.78 10.47
C VAL A 66 5.41 4.03 9.17
N ALA A 67 6.33 3.06 9.19
CA ALA A 67 6.61 2.21 8.03
C ALA A 67 5.36 1.42 7.59
N SER A 68 4.64 0.85 8.56
CA SER A 68 3.44 0.05 8.30
C SER A 68 2.31 0.87 7.65
N ILE A 69 2.05 2.07 8.16
CA ILE A 69 1.07 3.01 7.58
C ILE A 69 1.54 3.48 6.20
N GLY A 70 2.82 3.83 6.07
CA GLY A 70 3.37 4.30 4.81
C GLY A 70 3.25 3.28 3.69
N VAL A 71 3.54 2.01 3.96
CA VAL A 71 3.37 0.92 2.98
C VAL A 71 1.88 0.67 2.67
N GLY A 72 1.01 0.75 3.68
CA GLY A 72 -0.44 0.62 3.49
C GLY A 72 -1.03 1.71 2.60
N VAL A 73 -0.63 2.96 2.78
CA VAL A 73 -1.05 4.06 1.88
C VAL A 73 -0.36 3.95 0.51
N GLY A 74 0.90 3.51 0.47
CA GLY A 74 1.63 3.36 -0.78
C GLY A 74 1.02 2.34 -1.73
N VAL A 75 0.50 1.22 -1.22
CA VAL A 75 -0.17 0.22 -2.06
C VAL A 75 -1.45 0.75 -2.67
N ASP A 76 -2.18 1.61 -1.96
CA ASP A 76 -3.44 2.19 -2.43
C ASP A 76 -3.21 3.00 -3.72
N TYR A 77 -2.18 3.83 -3.75
CA TYR A 77 -1.81 4.60 -4.94
C TYR A 77 -1.46 3.70 -6.13
N ALA A 78 -0.68 2.63 -5.90
CA ALA A 78 -0.27 1.73 -6.96
C ALA A 78 -1.46 0.92 -7.52
N VAL A 79 -2.32 0.38 -6.65
CA VAL A 79 -3.51 -0.38 -7.04
C VAL A 79 -4.51 0.51 -7.77
N TYR A 80 -4.73 1.73 -7.28
CA TYR A 80 -5.66 2.68 -7.89
C TYR A 80 -5.28 3.04 -9.33
N ILE A 81 -3.99 3.33 -9.58
CA ILE A 81 -3.48 3.61 -10.92
C ILE A 81 -3.61 2.38 -11.84
N VAL A 82 -3.30 1.18 -11.34
CA VAL A 82 -3.44 -0.07 -12.11
C VAL A 82 -4.89 -0.37 -12.44
N ASP A 83 -5.83 -0.15 -11.51
CA ASP A 83 -7.26 -0.35 -11.78
C ASP A 83 -7.77 0.63 -12.85
N ARG A 84 -7.32 1.89 -12.80
CA ARG A 84 -7.67 2.85 -13.85
C ARG A 84 -7.07 2.50 -15.20
N MET A 85 -5.78 2.15 -15.27
CA MET A 85 -5.15 1.70 -16.51
C MET A 85 -5.92 0.55 -17.13
N LYS A 86 -6.40 -0.39 -16.31
CA LYS A 86 -7.25 -1.49 -16.75
C LYS A 86 -8.59 -1.00 -17.31
N ASN A 87 -9.28 -0.10 -16.62
CA ASN A 87 -10.59 0.40 -17.06
C ASN A 87 -10.48 1.17 -18.39
N GLU A 88 -9.45 2.00 -18.54
CA GLU A 88 -9.15 2.72 -19.79
C GLU A 88 -8.73 1.78 -20.92
N TYR A 89 -8.04 0.66 -20.62
CA TYR A 89 -7.66 -0.34 -21.62
C TYR A 89 -8.86 -0.99 -22.29
N PHE A 90 -9.89 -1.31 -21.50
CA PHE A 90 -11.14 -1.85 -22.03
C PHE A 90 -11.98 -0.78 -22.75
N ALA A 91 -12.02 0.45 -22.24
CA ALA A 91 -12.73 1.55 -22.88
C ALA A 91 -12.10 1.99 -24.22
N ALA A 92 -10.77 1.92 -24.33
CA ALA A 92 -10.00 2.36 -25.50
C ALA A 92 -9.75 1.28 -26.57
N GLY A 93 -10.44 0.14 -26.51
CA GLY A 93 -10.33 -0.90 -27.52
C GLY A 93 -9.02 -1.69 -27.51
N LYS A 94 -8.45 -1.96 -26.32
CA LYS A 94 -7.24 -2.80 -26.11
C LYS A 94 -5.90 -2.18 -26.55
N ASN A 95 -5.82 -0.86 -26.66
CA ASN A 95 -4.57 -0.15 -26.88
C ASN A 95 -3.90 0.20 -25.54
N MET A 96 -2.82 -0.51 -25.19
CA MET A 96 -2.13 -0.37 -23.90
C MET A 96 -1.52 1.02 -23.70
N ASP A 97 -0.84 1.56 -24.71
CA ASP A 97 -0.17 2.85 -24.61
C ASP A 97 -1.18 3.99 -24.44
N LEU A 98 -2.29 3.97 -25.19
CA LEU A 98 -3.35 4.96 -25.07
C LEU A 98 -4.09 4.89 -23.73
N ALA A 99 -4.25 3.67 -23.19
CA ALA A 99 -4.85 3.44 -21.88
C ALA A 99 -3.97 3.97 -20.75
N ILE A 100 -2.65 3.75 -20.83
CA ILE A 100 -1.68 4.27 -19.87
C ILE A 100 -1.70 5.80 -19.89
N THR A 101 -1.65 6.43 -21.07
CA THR A 101 -1.68 7.89 -21.17
C THR A 101 -2.98 8.47 -20.58
N LYS A 102 -4.15 7.91 -20.91
CA LYS A 102 -5.43 8.38 -20.37
C LYS A 102 -5.57 8.14 -18.86
N ALA A 103 -5.06 7.01 -18.38
CA ALA A 103 -5.09 6.72 -16.95
C ALA A 103 -4.22 7.71 -16.18
N ILE A 104 -2.99 7.99 -16.63
CA ILE A 104 -2.10 8.95 -15.97
C ILE A 104 -2.71 10.36 -15.99
N THR A 105 -3.28 10.82 -17.11
CA THR A 105 -3.85 12.18 -17.16
C THR A 105 -5.06 12.36 -16.24
N THR A 106 -5.87 11.32 -16.04
CA THR A 106 -7.06 11.39 -15.19
C THR A 106 -6.75 11.09 -13.72
N THR A 107 -6.13 9.95 -13.45
CA THR A 107 -5.83 9.50 -12.08
C THR A 107 -4.56 10.06 -11.49
N GLY A 108 -3.58 10.46 -12.32
CA GLY A 108 -2.40 11.16 -11.83
C GLY A 108 -2.78 12.42 -11.05
N MET A 109 -3.75 13.20 -11.53
CA MET A 109 -4.27 14.36 -10.81
C MET A 109 -4.99 14.00 -9.51
N ALA A 110 -5.76 12.91 -9.48
CA ALA A 110 -6.46 12.47 -8.28
C ALA A 110 -5.48 11.96 -7.20
N VAL A 111 -4.46 11.19 -7.60
CA VAL A 111 -3.43 10.66 -6.69
C VAL A 111 -2.56 11.80 -6.15
N THR A 112 -2.13 12.74 -6.99
CA THR A 112 -1.33 13.87 -6.50
C THR A 112 -2.14 14.79 -5.58
N PHE A 113 -3.44 14.98 -5.84
CA PHE A 113 -4.32 15.72 -4.95
C PHE A 113 -4.43 15.07 -3.57
N THR A 114 -4.76 13.77 -3.51
CA THR A 114 -4.87 13.03 -2.25
C THR A 114 -3.54 12.97 -1.49
N ALA A 115 -2.43 12.74 -2.19
CA ALA A 115 -1.09 12.78 -1.59
C ALA A 115 -0.76 14.16 -1.02
N THR A 116 -1.09 15.24 -1.72
CA THR A 116 -0.87 16.61 -1.25
C THR A 116 -1.68 16.92 0.00
N CYS A 117 -2.94 16.47 0.06
CA CYS A 117 -3.77 16.63 1.26
C CYS A 117 -3.19 15.89 2.47
N LEU A 118 -2.75 14.64 2.31
CA LEU A 118 -2.18 13.85 3.39
C LEU A 118 -0.83 14.42 3.86
N VAL A 119 0.07 14.68 2.93
CA VAL A 119 1.39 15.26 3.21
C VAL A 119 1.25 16.65 3.83
N GLY A 120 0.36 17.50 3.30
CA GLY A 120 0.08 18.82 3.86
C GLY A 120 -0.47 18.76 5.28
N GLY A 121 -1.35 17.80 5.58
CA GLY A 121 -1.88 17.58 6.92
C GLY A 121 -0.79 17.16 7.92
N ILE A 122 0.13 16.31 7.50
CA ILE A 122 1.21 15.79 8.36
C ILE A 122 2.33 16.82 8.54
N ILE A 123 2.70 17.56 7.49
CA ILE A 123 3.74 18.60 7.56
C ILE A 123 3.38 19.69 8.56
N PHE A 124 2.09 20.02 8.70
CA PHE A 124 1.64 21.02 9.67
C PHE A 124 1.92 20.64 11.13
N TRP A 125 2.10 19.35 11.42
CA TRP A 125 2.51 18.85 12.74
C TRP A 125 3.97 19.12 13.08
N TYR A 126 4.84 19.33 12.08
CA TYR A 126 6.26 19.59 12.30
C TYR A 126 6.54 20.84 13.17
N PRO A 127 5.97 22.04 12.88
CA PRO A 127 6.19 23.23 13.70
C PRO A 127 5.40 23.26 15.01
N LEU A 128 4.33 22.45 15.13
CA LEU A 128 3.39 22.50 16.26
C LEU A 128 3.73 21.53 17.39
N SER A 129 4.54 20.49 17.15
CA SER A 129 4.84 19.52 18.20
C SER A 129 6.02 19.96 19.08
N PRO A 130 5.85 20.04 20.41
CA PRO A 130 6.92 20.38 21.34
C PRO A 130 7.92 19.23 21.56
N ILE A 131 7.63 18.03 21.03
CA ILE A 131 8.44 16.82 21.23
C ILE A 131 9.17 16.47 19.93
N ARG A 132 10.51 16.58 19.92
CA ARG A 132 11.37 16.26 18.77
C ARG A 132 11.05 14.91 18.13
N PHE A 133 10.77 13.91 18.97
CA PHE A 133 10.40 12.56 18.54
C PHE A 133 9.18 12.54 17.60
N GLN A 134 8.14 13.33 17.89
CA GLN A 134 6.93 13.35 17.06
C GLN A 134 7.18 14.08 15.73
N CYS A 135 7.97 15.14 15.74
CA CYS A 135 8.37 15.86 14.53
C CYS A 135 9.15 14.96 13.56
N GLU A 136 10.11 14.17 14.08
CA GLU A 136 10.91 13.24 13.28
C GLU A 136 10.02 12.18 12.61
N MET A 137 9.08 11.58 13.35
CA MET A 137 8.15 10.59 12.78
C MET A 137 7.22 11.20 11.74
N ALA A 138 6.76 12.44 11.95
CA ALA A 138 5.91 13.15 11.00
C ALA A 138 6.65 13.41 9.67
N ILE A 139 7.92 13.82 9.72
CA ILE A 139 8.73 14.00 8.50
C ILE A 139 8.93 12.68 7.77
N LEU A 140 9.27 11.60 8.49
CA LEU A 140 9.43 10.28 7.89
C LEU A 140 8.17 9.81 7.19
N LEU A 141 7.01 9.97 7.83
CA LEU A 141 5.72 9.61 7.26
C LEU A 141 5.40 10.46 6.02
N ALA A 142 5.60 11.78 6.09
CA ALA A 142 5.36 12.70 4.98
C ALA A 142 6.26 12.37 3.78
N LEU A 143 7.54 12.10 4.02
CA LEU A 143 8.50 11.71 2.99
C LEU A 143 8.11 10.37 2.35
N LEU A 144 7.77 9.37 3.16
CA LEU A 144 7.36 8.06 2.67
C LEU A 144 6.07 8.13 1.83
N MET A 145 5.08 8.90 2.26
CA MET A 145 3.85 9.14 1.49
C MET A 145 4.11 9.85 0.16
N ALA A 146 4.93 10.92 0.18
CA ALA A 146 5.28 11.66 -1.02
C ALA A 146 6.03 10.78 -2.02
N MET A 147 7.01 10.00 -1.55
CA MET A 147 7.77 9.09 -2.41
C MET A 147 6.89 7.94 -2.94
N ASN A 148 6.00 7.39 -2.13
CA ASN A 148 5.06 6.38 -2.60
C ASN A 148 4.14 6.90 -3.70
N ALA A 149 3.58 8.10 -3.53
CA ALA A 149 2.74 8.72 -4.56
C ALA A 149 3.54 8.99 -5.85
N PHE A 150 4.77 9.51 -5.72
CA PHE A 150 5.66 9.76 -6.85
C PHE A 150 6.00 8.48 -7.61
N MET A 151 6.38 7.41 -6.91
CA MET A 151 6.72 6.11 -7.49
C MET A 151 5.48 5.42 -8.09
N ALA A 152 4.31 5.61 -7.50
CA ALA A 152 3.06 5.09 -8.07
C ALA A 152 2.70 5.79 -9.39
N VAL A 153 2.83 7.11 -9.49
CA VAL A 153 2.48 7.85 -10.72
C VAL A 153 3.51 7.65 -11.83
N THR A 154 4.79 7.47 -11.48
CA THR A 154 5.88 7.38 -12.47
C THR A 154 6.28 5.95 -12.77
N LEU A 155 6.66 5.18 -11.74
CA LEU A 155 7.30 3.89 -11.91
C LEU A 155 6.29 2.78 -12.23
N VAL A 156 5.10 2.79 -11.64
CA VAL A 156 4.06 1.76 -11.92
C VAL A 156 3.67 1.75 -13.40
N PRO A 157 3.27 2.87 -14.04
CA PRO A 157 2.93 2.85 -15.45
C PRO A 157 4.11 2.50 -16.36
N ALA A 158 5.33 2.96 -16.00
CA ALA A 158 6.54 2.63 -16.74
C ALA A 158 6.82 1.12 -16.73
N LEU A 159 6.74 0.48 -15.56
CA LEU A 159 6.92 -0.97 -15.42
C LEU A 159 5.85 -1.75 -16.21
N PHE A 160 4.59 -1.30 -16.16
CA PHE A 160 3.50 -1.93 -16.90
C PHE A 160 3.62 -1.73 -18.42
N SER A 161 4.20 -0.62 -18.88
CA SER A 161 4.47 -0.35 -20.30
C SER A 161 5.59 -1.25 -20.86
N ILE A 162 6.64 -1.51 -20.07
CA ILE A 162 7.79 -2.33 -20.51
C ILE A 162 7.44 -3.82 -20.50
N ILE A 163 6.91 -4.32 -19.38
CA ILE A 163 6.73 -5.76 -19.17
C ILE A 163 5.46 -6.27 -19.86
N LYS A 164 4.50 -5.37 -20.15
CA LYS A 164 3.19 -5.65 -20.78
C LYS A 164 2.65 -7.01 -20.32
N PRO A 165 2.47 -7.21 -18.99
CA PRO A 165 2.10 -8.52 -18.49
C PRO A 165 0.82 -8.95 -19.22
N LYS A 166 0.78 -10.20 -19.71
CA LYS A 166 -0.40 -10.85 -20.34
C LYS A 166 -1.66 -10.78 -19.47
N PHE A 167 -1.51 -10.29 -18.25
CA PHE A 167 -2.52 -9.98 -17.27
C PHE A 167 -3.51 -8.86 -17.67
N ALA A 168 -3.11 -7.90 -18.51
CA ALA A 168 -4.08 -6.97 -19.12
C ALA A 168 -5.08 -7.67 -20.06
N LEU A 169 -4.74 -8.87 -20.54
CA LEU A 169 -5.54 -9.68 -21.47
C LEU A 169 -6.30 -10.84 -20.80
N ALA A 170 -5.90 -11.29 -19.60
CA ALA A 170 -6.49 -12.46 -18.92
C ALA A 170 -7.77 -12.16 -18.12
N MET A 171 -8.22 -10.91 -18.05
CA MET A 171 -9.38 -10.51 -17.22
C MET A 171 -10.70 -10.43 -17.99
N GLN A 172 -10.89 -11.33 -18.96
CA GLN A 172 -12.12 -11.44 -19.76
C GLN A 172 -13.27 -12.15 -19.00
N SER A 173 -13.06 -12.78 -17.84
CA SER A 173 -13.98 -13.84 -17.37
C SER A 173 -14.61 -13.70 -15.98
N ILE A 174 -14.44 -12.60 -15.23
CA ILE A 174 -15.18 -12.44 -13.96
C ILE A 174 -16.37 -11.49 -14.13
N PRO A 175 -17.61 -12.01 -14.25
CA PRO A 175 -18.80 -11.18 -14.29
C PRO A 175 -18.89 -10.33 -13.02
N ARG A 176 -19.27 -9.05 -13.16
CA ARG A 176 -19.37 -8.05 -12.09
C ARG A 176 -20.08 -8.57 -10.82
N GLY A 177 -21.05 -9.48 -10.96
CA GLY A 177 -21.80 -10.08 -9.85
C GLY A 177 -21.11 -11.20 -9.05
N ARG A 178 -19.95 -11.75 -9.49
CA ARG A 178 -19.24 -12.82 -8.76
C ARG A 178 -17.94 -12.36 -8.09
N ARG A 179 -17.51 -11.12 -8.34
CA ARG A 179 -16.35 -10.50 -7.68
C ARG A 179 -16.54 -10.35 -6.16
N MET A 180 -17.79 -10.12 -5.71
CA MET A 180 -18.13 -9.99 -4.29
C MET A 180 -17.83 -11.26 -3.46
N ILE A 181 -17.95 -12.45 -4.05
CA ILE A 181 -17.86 -13.72 -3.30
C ILE A 181 -16.42 -14.28 -3.32
N GLY A 182 -15.66 -14.10 -4.42
CA GLY A 182 -14.30 -14.63 -4.52
C GLY A 182 -13.24 -13.82 -3.76
N SER A 183 -13.26 -12.50 -3.89
CA SER A 183 -12.30 -11.62 -3.22
C SER A 183 -12.67 -11.35 -1.75
N GLY A 184 -13.96 -11.29 -1.44
CA GLY A 184 -14.45 -11.17 -0.06
C GLY A 184 -14.25 -12.45 0.77
N ALA A 185 -14.56 -13.64 0.23
CA ALA A 185 -14.39 -14.88 0.97
C ALA A 185 -12.92 -15.28 1.18
N ALA A 186 -12.03 -15.01 0.21
CA ALA A 186 -10.59 -15.25 0.38
C ALA A 186 -9.98 -14.27 1.40
N ALA A 187 -10.40 -13.00 1.40
CA ALA A 187 -10.01 -12.02 2.41
C ALA A 187 -10.53 -12.41 3.81
N LEU A 188 -11.76 -12.94 3.93
CA LEU A 188 -12.32 -13.44 5.19
C LEU A 188 -11.61 -14.71 5.70
N PHE A 189 -11.24 -15.63 4.80
CA PHE A 189 -10.48 -16.84 5.16
C PHE A 189 -9.06 -16.49 5.62
N PHE A 190 -8.42 -15.55 4.94
CA PHE A 190 -7.09 -15.06 5.30
C PHE A 190 -7.11 -14.21 6.57
N MET A 191 -8.15 -13.39 6.76
CA MET A 191 -8.41 -12.64 8.00
C MET A 191 -8.65 -13.60 9.17
N GLY A 192 -9.35 -14.72 8.95
CA GLY A 192 -9.45 -15.81 9.93
C GLY A 192 -8.10 -16.37 10.32
N ALA A 193 -7.23 -16.66 9.34
CA ALA A 193 -5.87 -17.19 9.58
C ALA A 193 -4.94 -16.17 10.29
N VAL A 194 -4.98 -14.90 9.89
CA VAL A 194 -4.20 -13.81 10.49
C VAL A 194 -4.70 -13.51 11.91
N THR A 195 -6.02 -13.50 12.14
CA THR A 195 -6.60 -13.32 13.48
C THR A 195 -6.31 -14.52 14.39
N LEU A 196 -6.39 -15.75 13.87
CA LEU A 196 -6.01 -16.98 14.60
C LEU A 196 -4.51 -17.00 14.92
N TYR A 197 -3.66 -16.53 14.01
CA TYR A 197 -2.22 -16.40 14.25
C TYR A 197 -1.92 -15.35 15.32
N GLY A 198 -2.56 -14.18 15.27
CA GLY A 198 -2.46 -13.14 16.31
C GLY A 198 -3.02 -13.57 17.67
N LEU A 199 -4.05 -14.43 17.69
CA LEU A 199 -4.55 -15.09 18.90
C LEU A 199 -3.57 -16.13 19.46
N TRP A 200 -2.88 -16.88 18.60
CA TRP A 200 -1.89 -17.88 18.99
C TRP A 200 -0.57 -17.26 19.50
N THR A 201 -0.14 -16.13 18.93
CA THR A 201 1.07 -15.40 19.36
C THR A 201 0.85 -14.49 20.56
N GLY A 202 -0.40 -14.29 21.00
CA GLY A 202 -0.81 -13.44 22.13
C GLY A 202 -0.31 -13.84 23.52
N HIS A 203 0.63 -14.79 23.64
CA HIS A 203 1.27 -15.13 24.91
C HIS A 203 2.58 -14.35 25.17
N ARG A 204 3.01 -13.45 24.27
CA ARG A 204 4.16 -12.54 24.48
C ARG A 204 3.78 -11.08 24.24
N ASN A 205 3.92 -10.28 25.29
CA ASN A 205 3.20 -9.03 25.60
C ASN A 205 3.55 -7.76 24.81
N ILE A 206 4.01 -7.81 23.55
CA ILE A 206 4.38 -6.56 22.83
C ILE A 206 3.80 -6.45 21.40
N ASP A 207 3.43 -7.56 20.76
CA ASP A 207 3.02 -7.56 19.33
C ASP A 207 1.51 -7.69 19.07
N ALA A 208 0.71 -8.05 20.08
CA ALA A 208 -0.71 -8.39 19.89
C ALA A 208 -1.60 -7.18 19.60
N ASP A 209 -1.32 -6.03 20.22
CA ASP A 209 -2.13 -4.81 20.03
C ASP A 209 -1.87 -4.15 18.67
N PHE A 210 -0.62 -4.17 18.20
CA PHE A 210 -0.27 -3.76 16.84
C PHE A 210 -0.94 -4.64 15.79
N PHE A 211 -0.92 -5.96 15.98
CA PHE A 211 -1.60 -6.90 15.08
C PHE A 211 -3.12 -6.67 15.06
N ARG A 212 -3.73 -6.40 16.21
CA ARG A 212 -5.16 -6.04 16.32
C ARG A 212 -5.46 -4.71 15.61
N LEU A 213 -4.57 -3.73 15.69
CA LEU A 213 -4.72 -2.41 15.05
C LEU A 213 -4.59 -2.51 13.53
N VAL A 214 -3.60 -3.26 13.02
CA VAL A 214 -3.42 -3.53 11.59
C VAL A 214 -4.60 -4.33 11.04
N THR A 215 -5.04 -5.37 11.76
CA THR A 215 -6.21 -6.16 11.36
C THR A 215 -7.48 -5.31 11.36
N GLY A 216 -7.66 -4.44 12.37
CA GLY A 216 -8.79 -3.49 12.43
C GLY A 216 -8.76 -2.45 11.32
N LEU A 217 -7.59 -1.92 10.98
CA LEU A 217 -7.43 -0.92 9.91
C LEU A 217 -7.71 -1.53 8.53
N ILE A 218 -7.32 -2.79 8.31
CA ILE A 218 -7.66 -3.55 7.10
C ILE A 218 -9.16 -3.83 7.00
N VAL A 219 -9.83 -4.13 8.12
CA VAL A 219 -11.30 -4.26 8.17
C VAL A 219 -11.98 -2.95 7.79
N VAL A 220 -11.53 -1.82 8.32
CA VAL A 220 -12.07 -0.51 7.99
C VAL A 220 -11.84 -0.17 6.51
N LEU A 221 -10.64 -0.42 5.98
CA LEU A 221 -10.32 -0.18 4.56
C LEU A 221 -11.11 -1.09 3.61
N LEU A 222 -11.37 -2.34 3.97
CA LEU A 222 -12.21 -3.25 3.18
C LEU A 222 -13.69 -2.86 3.22
N ILE A 223 -14.21 -2.45 4.39
CA ILE A 223 -15.59 -1.92 4.50
C ILE A 223 -15.72 -0.65 3.64
N PHE A 224 -14.73 0.24 3.68
CA PHE A 224 -14.73 1.47 2.89
C PHE A 224 -14.58 1.19 1.39
N GLY A 225 -13.67 0.29 1.00
CA GLY A 225 -13.50 -0.15 -0.39
C GLY A 225 -14.72 -0.85 -0.97
N MET A 226 -15.46 -1.62 -0.17
CA MET A 226 -16.76 -2.19 -0.55
C MET A 226 -17.87 -1.14 -0.62
N GLY A 227 -17.83 -0.10 0.22
CA GLY A 227 -18.79 1.00 0.23
C GLY A 227 -18.66 1.95 -0.95
N VAL A 228 -17.44 2.29 -1.36
CA VAL A 228 -17.18 3.21 -2.49
C VAL A 228 -17.65 2.61 -3.82
N GLN A 229 -17.60 1.29 -3.99
CA GLN A 229 -18.12 0.63 -5.20
C GLN A 229 -19.65 0.57 -5.31
N ASN A 230 -20.37 0.85 -4.22
CA ASN A 230 -21.84 0.77 -4.17
C ASN A 230 -22.54 2.13 -4.39
N VAL A 231 -21.78 3.23 -4.50
CA VAL A 231 -22.32 4.58 -4.74
C VAL A 231 -22.33 4.92 -6.24
N GLU A 232 -21.59 4.20 -7.08
CA GLU A 232 -21.58 4.35 -8.54
C GLU A 232 -22.48 3.33 -9.29
N ALA A 233 -23.40 2.67 -8.58
CA ALA A 233 -24.36 1.72 -9.16
C ALA A 233 -25.76 2.33 -9.32
#